data_AF-A0AA96UW73-F1
#
_entry.id   AF-A0AA96UW73-F1
#
_cell.length_a   1.000
_cell.length_b   1.000
_cell.length_c   1.000
_cell.angle_alpha   90.00
_cell.angle_beta   90.00
_cell.angle_gamma   90.00
#
_symmetry.space_group_name_H-M   'P 1'
#
loop_
_entity.id
_entity.type
_entity.pdbx_description
1 polymer ?
#
loop_
_entity_poly.entity_id
_entity_poly.type
_entity_poly.pdbx_seq_one_letter_code
_entity_poly.pdbx_strand_id
1 'polypeptide(L)'
;MFTMDDLNQMDTQTLTDTLGSIFEHSSWIAERSAALRPFSSLSDLHRKMTGIVKAADRETQLDLIKKHPRLGTKKTMSDDSVREQQNAGLGKLEQQEYEEFLMLNEHYYDRFGFPFILAVKGKTKQDIHQALLARLESERETEFQQALIEIYRIARFRLADIITEKGETQMKRTMSYGKGNVFAYRTYLKPLTGVKQIPESSFAGRDNTVVGVDVTCEIGGEAFLPSFTDGDNTLVVATDSMKNFIQRHLASYEGTTTEGFLHYVAHRFLDTYSHMDTITLTGEDIPFEAMPAYEEKELSTSRLVFRRSRNERSRSVLKAERSGNTITITEQYSEIMDLQLVKVSGNSFVGFIRDEYTTLPEDGNRPLFVYLNISWQYENTNDAYAFDPARYVAAEQVRDLASTVFHELETPSIQNLIYHIGCRILARFPQLTDVSFQSQNHTWDTVVEEIPGSKGKVYTEPRPPYGFQHFTVTREDAEKEKQKAAEKCRSLKA
;
A
#
# COMPACT_ATOMS: atom_id res chain seq x y z
N MET A 1 -12.84 -15.26 10.02
CA MET A 1 -12.76 -13.79 10.19
C MET A 1 -13.53 -13.16 9.05
N PHE A 2 -14.28 -12.10 9.33
CA PHE A 2 -15.14 -11.38 8.40
C PHE A 2 -14.61 -9.96 8.18
N THR A 3 -14.83 -9.39 7.01
CA THR A 3 -14.61 -7.96 6.76
C THR A 3 -15.82 -7.14 7.23
N MET A 4 -15.64 -5.82 7.34
CA MET A 4 -16.77 -4.93 7.65
C MET A 4 -17.85 -4.97 6.55
N ASP A 5 -17.44 -5.14 5.29
CA ASP A 5 -18.36 -5.26 4.17
C ASP A 5 -19.17 -6.56 4.22
N ASP A 6 -18.56 -7.68 4.63
CA ASP A 6 -19.27 -8.96 4.82
C ASP A 6 -20.40 -8.81 5.85
N LEU A 7 -20.10 -8.21 7.01
CA LEU A 7 -21.10 -7.99 8.07
C LEU A 7 -22.24 -7.07 7.62
N ASN A 8 -21.94 -6.06 6.80
CA ASN A 8 -22.96 -5.14 6.29
C ASN A 8 -23.90 -5.82 5.27
N GLN A 9 -23.48 -6.90 4.63
CA GLN A 9 -24.24 -7.62 3.60
C GLN A 9 -25.01 -8.84 4.13
N MET A 10 -24.68 -9.36 5.32
CA MET A 10 -25.40 -10.49 5.94
C MET A 10 -26.89 -10.20 6.12
N ASP A 11 -27.75 -11.20 6.13
CA ASP A 11 -29.11 -11.01 6.66
C ASP A 11 -29.09 -10.85 8.20
N THR A 12 -30.21 -10.41 8.79
CA THR A 12 -30.31 -10.15 10.23
C THR A 12 -30.05 -11.39 11.08
N GLN A 13 -30.47 -12.58 10.63
CA GLN A 13 -30.28 -13.82 11.39
C GLN A 13 -28.81 -14.23 11.36
N THR A 14 -28.20 -14.23 10.18
CA THR A 14 -26.78 -14.54 10.00
C THR A 14 -25.87 -13.59 10.80
N LEU A 15 -26.19 -12.29 10.82
CA LEU A 15 -25.46 -11.32 11.64
C LEU A 15 -25.61 -11.62 13.14
N THR A 16 -26.83 -11.95 13.58
CA THR A 16 -27.12 -12.28 14.97
C THR A 16 -26.33 -13.51 15.40
N ASP A 17 -26.31 -14.55 14.58
CA ASP A 17 -25.59 -15.79 14.88
C ASP A 17 -24.07 -15.55 14.91
N THR A 18 -23.57 -14.66 14.03
CA THR A 18 -22.15 -14.29 13.95
C THR A 18 -21.69 -13.46 15.15
N LEU A 19 -22.48 -12.49 15.59
CA LEU A 19 -22.13 -11.55 16.66
C LEU A 19 -22.74 -11.93 18.02
N GLY A 20 -23.52 -13.00 18.10
CA GLY A 20 -24.32 -13.37 19.27
C GLY A 20 -23.52 -13.75 20.51
N SER A 21 -22.27 -14.21 20.34
CA SER A 21 -21.36 -14.55 21.45
C SER A 21 -20.49 -13.38 21.93
N ILE A 22 -20.53 -12.23 21.25
CA ILE A 22 -19.72 -11.06 21.61
C ILE A 22 -20.01 -10.59 23.04
N PHE A 23 -21.28 -10.63 23.43
CA PHE A 23 -21.71 -10.45 24.80
C PHE A 23 -22.25 -11.77 25.32
N GLU A 24 -21.64 -12.27 26.40
CA GLU A 24 -21.93 -13.61 26.93
C GLU A 24 -23.43 -13.84 27.16
N HIS A 25 -23.97 -14.89 26.54
CA HIS A 25 -25.38 -15.29 26.63
C HIS A 25 -26.39 -14.13 26.42
N SER A 26 -26.04 -13.18 25.55
CA SER A 26 -26.78 -11.92 25.35
C SER A 26 -26.94 -11.56 23.87
N SER A 27 -27.47 -12.49 23.06
CA SER A 27 -27.69 -12.34 21.60
C SER A 27 -28.55 -11.13 21.24
N TRP A 28 -29.43 -10.69 22.13
CA TRP A 28 -30.31 -9.53 21.94
C TRP A 28 -29.55 -8.24 21.57
N ILE A 29 -28.28 -8.10 21.96
CA ILE A 29 -27.43 -6.96 21.58
C ILE A 29 -27.05 -7.04 20.10
N ALA A 30 -26.71 -8.24 19.62
CA ALA A 30 -26.44 -8.49 18.20
C ALA A 30 -27.71 -8.27 17.36
N GLU A 31 -28.85 -8.82 17.81
CA GLU A 31 -30.16 -8.67 17.15
C GLU A 31 -30.53 -7.19 16.96
N ARG A 32 -30.42 -6.38 18.03
CA ARG A 32 -30.70 -4.93 17.97
C ARG A 32 -29.68 -4.17 17.13
N SER A 33 -28.41 -4.60 17.11
CA SER A 33 -27.38 -3.95 16.31
C SER A 33 -27.60 -4.11 14.80
N ALA A 34 -28.29 -5.17 14.37
CA ALA A 34 -28.60 -5.41 12.96
C ALA A 34 -29.40 -4.28 12.31
N ALA A 35 -30.24 -3.58 13.08
CA ALA A 35 -31.00 -2.42 12.61
C ALA A 35 -30.17 -1.13 12.50
N LEU A 36 -28.92 -1.11 13.00
CA LEU A 36 -28.03 0.05 13.02
C LEU A 36 -26.96 0.03 11.91
N ARG A 37 -27.13 -0.86 10.93
CA ARG A 37 -26.29 -0.93 9.73
C ARG A 37 -26.54 0.26 8.79
N PRO A 38 -25.55 0.66 7.97
CA PRO A 38 -24.23 0.05 7.85
C PRO A 38 -23.28 0.44 8.99
N PHE A 39 -22.30 -0.41 9.26
CA PHE A 39 -21.19 -0.17 10.17
C PHE A 39 -19.97 0.31 9.36
N SER A 40 -19.34 1.40 9.78
CA SER A 40 -18.19 1.96 9.05
C SER A 40 -16.84 1.39 9.47
N SER A 41 -16.73 0.84 10.69
CA SER A 41 -15.50 0.29 11.27
C SER A 41 -15.81 -0.58 12.50
N LEU A 42 -14.81 -1.32 13.01
CA LEU A 42 -14.91 -2.07 14.26
C LEU A 42 -15.29 -1.14 15.41
N SER A 43 -14.72 0.05 15.42
CA SER A 43 -15.00 1.07 16.43
C SER A 43 -16.43 1.61 16.34
N ASP A 44 -16.99 1.76 15.13
CA ASP A 44 -18.40 2.13 14.95
C ASP A 44 -19.35 1.01 15.41
N LEU A 45 -19.08 -0.23 15.02
CA LEU A 45 -19.86 -1.40 15.46
C LEU A 45 -19.82 -1.54 16.99
N HIS A 46 -18.64 -1.49 17.58
CA HIS A 46 -18.45 -1.57 19.04
C HIS A 46 -19.19 -0.44 19.75
N ARG A 47 -19.11 0.80 19.26
CA ARG A 47 -19.85 1.95 19.80
C ARG A 47 -21.37 1.73 19.73
N LYS A 48 -21.89 1.22 18.62
CA LYS A 48 -23.32 0.95 18.45
C LYS A 48 -23.81 -0.16 19.39
N MET A 49 -23.07 -1.27 19.49
CA MET A 49 -23.42 -2.37 20.39
C MET A 49 -23.35 -1.96 21.87
N THR A 50 -22.32 -1.22 22.28
CA THR A 50 -22.23 -0.70 23.66
C THR A 50 -23.30 0.36 23.94
N GLY A 51 -23.68 1.16 22.93
CA GLY A 51 -24.82 2.08 23.00
C GLY A 51 -26.14 1.38 23.32
N ILE A 52 -26.38 0.20 22.72
CA ILE A 52 -27.56 -0.63 23.02
C ILE A 52 -27.59 -1.04 24.50
N VAL A 53 -26.45 -1.45 25.06
CA VAL A 53 -26.36 -1.81 26.49
C VAL A 53 -26.59 -0.59 27.39
N LYS A 54 -25.99 0.55 27.06
CA LYS A 54 -26.16 1.81 27.82
C LYS A 54 -27.61 2.30 27.85
N ALA A 55 -28.36 2.06 26.77
CA ALA A 55 -29.76 2.44 26.65
C ALA A 55 -30.73 1.42 27.28
N ALA A 56 -30.27 0.22 27.63
CA ALA A 56 -31.08 -0.77 28.31
C ALA A 56 -31.34 -0.37 29.77
N ASP A 57 -32.46 -0.84 30.33
CA ASP A 57 -32.77 -0.61 31.73
C ASP A 57 -31.75 -1.28 32.67
N ARG A 58 -31.79 -0.87 33.93
CA ARG A 58 -30.82 -1.30 34.94
C ARG A 58 -30.86 -2.81 35.22
N GLU A 59 -32.03 -3.43 35.13
CA GLU A 59 -32.20 -4.86 35.37
C GLU A 59 -31.56 -5.68 34.26
N THR A 60 -31.75 -5.26 33.00
CA THR A 60 -31.13 -5.84 31.82
C THR A 60 -29.60 -5.72 31.85
N GLN A 61 -29.08 -4.56 32.27
CA GLN A 61 -27.64 -4.36 32.46
C GLN A 61 -27.09 -5.28 33.56
N LEU A 62 -27.80 -5.44 34.67
CA LEU A 62 -27.39 -6.33 35.76
C LEU A 62 -27.41 -7.80 35.33
N ASP A 63 -28.41 -8.22 34.57
CA ASP A 63 -28.51 -9.58 34.01
C ASP A 63 -27.30 -9.89 33.09
N LEU A 64 -26.93 -8.94 32.22
CA LEU A 64 -25.72 -9.05 31.38
C LEU A 64 -24.45 -9.25 32.23
N ILE A 65 -24.28 -8.47 33.31
CA ILE A 65 -23.11 -8.60 34.19
C ILE A 65 -23.12 -9.97 34.89
N LYS A 66 -24.28 -10.43 35.38
CA LYS A 66 -24.40 -11.72 36.08
C LYS A 66 -24.12 -12.93 35.19
N LYS A 67 -24.44 -12.83 33.90
CA LYS A 67 -24.15 -13.87 32.89
C LYS A 67 -22.67 -14.00 32.56
N HIS A 68 -21.85 -13.01 32.89
CA HIS A 68 -20.42 -13.07 32.61
C HIS A 68 -19.74 -14.10 33.53
N PRO A 69 -18.85 -14.96 32.98
CA PRO A 69 -18.21 -16.02 33.76
C PRO A 69 -17.30 -15.44 34.85
N ARG A 70 -17.21 -16.15 35.97
CA ARG A 70 -16.32 -15.79 37.08
C ARG A 70 -14.87 -16.09 36.74
N LEU A 71 -14.02 -15.08 36.88
CA LEU A 71 -12.60 -15.13 36.58
C LEU A 71 -11.87 -16.09 37.54
N GLY A 72 -11.09 -17.02 36.99
CA GLY A 72 -10.30 -17.98 37.78
C GLY A 72 -11.07 -19.18 38.33
N THR A 73 -12.32 -19.42 37.88
CA THR A 73 -13.12 -20.58 38.30
C THR A 73 -13.11 -21.70 37.24
N LYS A 74 -13.06 -22.97 37.67
CA LYS A 74 -12.98 -24.14 36.78
C LYS A 74 -14.32 -24.59 36.16
N LYS A 75 -15.44 -23.90 36.41
CA LYS A 75 -16.78 -24.35 35.97
C LYS A 75 -17.17 -23.72 34.62
N THR A 76 -17.57 -24.60 33.68
CA THR A 76 -18.30 -24.34 32.43
C THR A 76 -18.14 -22.92 31.87
N MET A 77 -17.00 -22.68 31.24
CA MET A 77 -16.72 -21.48 30.44
C MET A 77 -17.06 -21.77 28.97
N SER A 78 -17.48 -20.75 28.22
CA SER A 78 -17.50 -20.82 26.75
C SER A 78 -16.07 -20.91 26.20
N ASP A 79 -15.91 -21.45 24.99
CA ASP A 79 -14.60 -21.60 24.35
C ASP A 79 -13.85 -20.26 24.25
N ASP A 80 -14.58 -19.15 24.06
CA ASP A 80 -14.02 -17.80 24.03
C ASP A 80 -13.47 -17.36 25.39
N SER A 81 -14.17 -17.64 26.49
CA SER A 81 -13.72 -17.32 27.85
C SER A 81 -12.48 -18.14 28.28
N VAL A 82 -12.38 -19.40 27.83
CA VAL A 82 -11.18 -20.23 28.03
C VAL A 82 -9.97 -19.59 27.34
N ARG A 83 -10.14 -19.17 26.08
CA ARG A 83 -9.08 -18.52 25.28
C ARG A 83 -8.64 -17.19 25.89
N GLU A 84 -9.58 -16.40 26.40
CA GLU A 84 -9.33 -15.11 27.05
C GLU A 84 -8.46 -15.27 28.32
N GLN A 85 -8.76 -16.27 29.16
CA GLN A 85 -8.09 -16.43 30.45
C GLN A 85 -6.77 -17.22 30.38
N GLN A 86 -6.56 -18.04 29.36
CA GLN A 86 -5.37 -18.88 29.21
C GLN A 86 -4.06 -18.09 29.15
N ASN A 87 -4.08 -16.93 28.48
CA ASN A 87 -2.91 -16.08 28.29
C ASN A 87 -2.53 -15.25 29.53
N ALA A 88 -3.45 -15.07 30.49
CA ALA A 88 -3.19 -14.35 31.74
C ALA A 88 -2.56 -15.22 32.84
N GLY A 89 -2.30 -16.51 32.55
CA GLY A 89 -1.69 -17.44 33.50
C GLY A 89 -2.66 -18.00 34.55
N LEU A 90 -3.95 -17.68 34.48
CA LEU A 90 -4.98 -18.16 35.42
C LEU A 90 -5.24 -19.67 35.33
N GLY A 91 -4.84 -20.31 34.22
CA GLY A 91 -4.87 -21.77 34.07
C GLY A 91 -3.79 -22.52 34.86
N LYS A 92 -2.81 -21.81 35.45
CA LYS A 92 -1.67 -22.36 36.21
C LYS A 92 -1.50 -21.67 37.57
N LEU A 93 -2.60 -21.45 38.29
CA LEU A 93 -2.54 -20.96 39.67
C LEU A 93 -2.04 -22.08 40.61
N GLU A 94 -1.13 -21.73 41.52
CA GLU A 94 -0.77 -22.62 42.63
C GLU A 94 -1.96 -22.78 43.58
N GLN A 95 -1.99 -23.84 44.38
CA GLN A 95 -3.12 -24.16 45.26
C GLN A 95 -3.50 -22.98 46.18
N GLN A 96 -2.48 -22.32 46.76
CA GLN A 96 -2.68 -21.17 47.64
C GLN A 96 -3.24 -19.95 46.89
N GLU A 97 -2.74 -19.67 45.68
CA GLU A 97 -3.23 -18.56 44.85
C GLU A 97 -4.68 -18.79 44.40
N TYR A 98 -5.03 -20.04 44.07
CA TYR A 98 -6.39 -20.41 43.68
C TYR A 98 -7.39 -20.22 44.82
N GLU A 99 -7.03 -20.65 46.03
CA GLU A 99 -7.86 -20.46 47.23
C GLU A 99 -8.07 -18.97 47.55
N GLU A 100 -7.04 -18.15 47.38
CA GLU A 100 -7.12 -16.71 47.57
C GLU A 100 -8.05 -16.05 46.53
N PHE A 101 -7.92 -16.39 45.25
CA PHE A 101 -8.82 -15.91 44.20
C PHE A 101 -10.27 -16.34 44.43
N LEU A 102 -10.51 -17.55 44.95
CA LEU A 102 -11.85 -18.00 45.33
C LEU A 102 -12.43 -17.16 46.46
N MET A 103 -11.67 -16.95 47.54
CA MET A 103 -12.12 -16.14 48.68
C MET A 103 -12.42 -14.69 48.25
N LEU A 104 -11.55 -14.08 47.46
CA LEU A 104 -11.74 -12.70 46.99
C LEU A 104 -12.94 -12.57 46.04
N ASN A 105 -13.17 -13.54 45.16
CA ASN A 105 -14.35 -13.55 44.29
C ASN A 105 -15.66 -13.73 45.07
N GLU A 106 -15.69 -14.56 46.11
CA GLU A 106 -16.86 -14.70 46.99
C GLU A 106 -17.12 -13.41 47.75
N HIS A 107 -16.09 -12.82 48.37
CA HIS A 107 -16.21 -11.53 49.07
C HIS A 107 -16.68 -10.40 48.14
N TYR A 108 -16.19 -10.38 46.90
CA TYR A 108 -16.64 -9.45 45.89
C TYR A 108 -18.12 -9.66 45.54
N TYR A 109 -18.53 -10.91 45.34
CA TYR A 109 -19.91 -11.23 45.00
C TYR A 109 -20.88 -10.87 46.13
N ASP A 110 -20.51 -11.15 47.39
CA ASP A 110 -21.30 -10.79 48.57
C ASP A 110 -21.49 -9.28 48.69
N ARG A 111 -20.45 -8.49 48.40
CA ARG A 111 -20.49 -7.03 48.49
C ARG A 111 -21.32 -6.38 47.38
N PHE A 112 -21.17 -6.83 46.14
CA PHE A 112 -21.73 -6.12 44.97
C PHE A 112 -22.95 -6.80 44.35
N GLY A 113 -23.10 -8.13 44.52
CA GLY A 113 -24.21 -8.94 44.01
C GLY A 113 -24.06 -9.38 42.55
N PHE A 114 -22.84 -9.32 42.00
CA PHE A 114 -22.49 -9.71 40.63
C PHE A 114 -21.01 -10.12 40.56
N PRO A 115 -20.56 -10.88 39.53
CA PRO A 115 -19.19 -11.38 39.45
C PRO A 115 -18.17 -10.28 39.18
N PHE A 116 -16.92 -10.50 39.60
CA PHE A 116 -15.80 -9.65 39.22
C PHE A 116 -15.46 -9.85 37.74
N ILE A 117 -15.49 -8.76 36.98
CA ILE A 117 -15.21 -8.76 35.55
C ILE A 117 -14.03 -7.85 35.26
N LEU A 118 -13.04 -8.37 34.55
CA LEU A 118 -11.85 -7.62 34.14
C LEU A 118 -11.39 -8.12 32.77
N ALA A 119 -11.09 -7.21 31.85
CA ALA A 119 -10.51 -7.57 30.57
C ALA A 119 -9.04 -7.99 30.77
N VAL A 120 -8.74 -9.28 30.60
CA VAL A 120 -7.44 -9.89 30.99
C VAL A 120 -6.36 -9.87 29.91
N LYS A 121 -6.67 -9.48 28.66
CA LYS A 121 -5.70 -9.45 27.55
C LYS A 121 -4.54 -8.49 27.91
N GLY A 122 -3.32 -9.03 28.01
CA GLY A 122 -2.11 -8.29 28.38
C GLY A 122 -1.89 -8.07 29.88
N LYS A 123 -2.68 -8.70 30.76
CA LYS A 123 -2.52 -8.64 32.22
C LYS A 123 -1.92 -9.93 32.78
N THR A 124 -1.16 -9.81 33.86
CA THR A 124 -0.64 -10.93 34.65
C THR A 124 -1.60 -11.28 35.79
N LYS A 125 -1.46 -12.49 36.37
CA LYS A 125 -2.22 -12.88 37.57
C LYS A 125 -2.07 -11.89 38.75
N GLN A 126 -0.90 -11.25 38.89
CA GLN A 126 -0.66 -10.23 39.91
C GLN A 126 -1.46 -8.94 39.65
N ASP A 127 -1.53 -8.50 38.39
CA ASP A 127 -2.32 -7.32 38.01
C ASP A 127 -3.81 -7.52 38.27
N ILE A 128 -4.30 -8.75 38.03
CA ILE A 128 -5.69 -9.12 38.27
C ILE A 128 -5.99 -9.14 39.77
N HIS A 129 -5.10 -9.74 40.57
CA HIS A 129 -5.23 -9.79 42.02
C HIS A 129 -5.26 -8.38 42.64
N GLN A 130 -4.33 -7.51 42.25
CA GLN A 130 -4.32 -6.11 42.70
C GLN A 130 -5.57 -5.35 42.26
N ALA A 131 -6.06 -5.57 41.04
CA ALA A 131 -7.29 -4.95 40.57
C ALA A 131 -8.51 -5.41 41.36
N LEU A 132 -8.57 -6.68 41.75
CA LEU A 132 -9.66 -7.23 42.57
C LEU A 132 -9.65 -6.61 43.98
N LEU A 133 -8.48 -6.52 44.63
CA LEU A 133 -8.34 -5.86 45.92
C LEU A 133 -8.72 -4.37 45.85
N ALA A 134 -8.22 -3.64 44.86
CA ALA A 134 -8.53 -2.22 44.72
C ALA A 134 -10.04 -1.98 44.47
N ARG A 135 -10.67 -2.83 43.66
CA ARG A 135 -12.10 -2.70 43.32
C ARG A 135 -13.03 -3.14 44.44
N LEU A 136 -12.56 -3.97 45.37
CA LEU A 136 -13.28 -4.28 46.60
C LEU A 136 -13.51 -3.03 47.44
N GLU A 137 -12.66 -2.01 47.39
CA GLU A 137 -12.86 -0.76 48.15
C GLU A 137 -13.87 0.21 47.51
N SER A 138 -14.31 -0.06 46.28
CA SER A 138 -15.26 0.80 45.55
C SER A 138 -16.65 0.82 46.16
N GLU A 139 -17.39 1.91 45.89
CA GLU A 139 -18.84 1.95 46.06
C GLU A 139 -19.54 1.10 45.00
N ARG A 140 -20.70 0.52 45.35
CA ARG A 140 -21.42 -0.41 44.48
C ARG A 140 -21.80 0.17 43.13
N GLU A 141 -22.16 1.45 43.05
CA GLU A 141 -22.53 2.08 41.78
C GLU A 141 -21.31 2.29 40.88
N THR A 142 -20.21 2.78 41.43
CA THR A 142 -18.92 2.92 40.73
C THR A 142 -18.48 1.57 40.17
N GLU A 143 -18.62 0.52 40.97
CA GLU A 143 -18.22 -0.83 40.59
C GLU A 143 -19.11 -1.43 39.50
N PHE A 144 -20.40 -1.14 39.53
CA PHE A 144 -21.33 -1.55 38.47
C PHE A 144 -20.95 -0.91 37.12
N GLN A 145 -20.64 0.40 37.12
CA GLN A 145 -20.19 1.09 35.91
C GLN A 145 -18.84 0.53 35.43
N GLN A 146 -17.93 0.24 36.35
CA GLN A 146 -16.65 -0.36 36.01
C GLN A 146 -16.83 -1.76 35.40
N ALA A 147 -17.74 -2.58 35.93
CA ALA A 147 -18.05 -3.90 35.35
C ALA A 147 -18.55 -3.78 33.90
N LEU A 148 -19.45 -2.82 33.60
CA LEU A 148 -19.88 -2.56 32.23
C LEU A 148 -18.72 -2.10 31.33
N ILE A 149 -17.84 -1.22 31.81
CA ILE A 149 -16.65 -0.78 31.06
C ILE A 149 -15.75 -1.97 30.71
N GLU A 150 -15.55 -2.91 31.63
CA GLU A 150 -14.76 -4.11 31.37
C GLU A 150 -15.45 -5.04 30.36
N ILE A 151 -16.77 -5.23 30.46
CA ILE A 151 -17.55 -5.97 29.44
C ILE A 151 -17.39 -5.32 28.06
N TYR A 152 -17.43 -3.99 27.97
CA TYR A 152 -17.23 -3.29 26.70
C TYR A 152 -15.83 -3.53 26.13
N ARG A 153 -14.80 -3.58 26.98
CA ARG A 153 -13.43 -3.90 26.55
C ARG A 153 -13.33 -5.33 26.03
N ILE A 154 -13.92 -6.30 26.74
CA ILE A 154 -13.97 -7.71 26.33
C ILE A 154 -14.71 -7.86 24.99
N ALA A 155 -15.87 -7.21 24.84
CA ALA A 155 -16.62 -7.19 23.59
C ALA A 155 -15.79 -6.63 22.42
N ARG A 156 -14.97 -5.59 22.64
CA ARG A 156 -14.05 -5.07 21.61
C ARG A 156 -13.02 -6.12 21.20
N PHE A 157 -12.44 -6.85 22.16
CA PHE A 157 -11.47 -7.92 21.85
C PHE A 157 -12.11 -9.05 21.06
N ARG A 158 -13.31 -9.50 21.44
CA ARG A 158 -14.04 -10.55 20.71
C ARG A 158 -14.39 -10.11 19.29
N LEU A 159 -14.84 -8.86 19.13
CA LEU A 159 -15.11 -8.31 17.81
C LEU A 159 -13.83 -8.25 16.96
N ALA A 160 -12.70 -7.83 17.52
CA ALA A 160 -11.41 -7.80 16.82
C ALA A 160 -10.90 -9.19 16.41
N ASP A 161 -11.21 -10.24 17.19
CA ASP A 161 -10.83 -11.62 16.88
C ASP A 161 -11.65 -12.20 15.71
N ILE A 162 -12.87 -11.69 15.46
CA ILE A 162 -13.72 -12.16 14.34
C ILE A 162 -13.75 -11.20 13.15
N ILE A 163 -13.37 -9.92 13.32
CA ILE A 163 -13.38 -8.88 12.28
C ILE A 163 -11.95 -8.50 11.89
N THR A 164 -11.66 -8.59 10.59
CA THR A 164 -10.41 -8.06 10.03
C THR A 164 -10.62 -6.60 9.62
N GLU A 165 -10.12 -5.63 10.40
CA GLU A 165 -10.03 -4.24 9.95
C GLU A 165 -8.90 -4.09 8.93
N LYS A 166 -9.18 -3.42 7.81
CA LYS A 166 -8.14 -2.78 6.99
C LYS A 166 -7.56 -1.61 7.80
N GLY A 167 -6.64 -1.85 8.74
CA GLY A 167 -5.90 -0.73 9.35
C GLY A 167 -5.26 -0.87 10.73
N GLU A 168 -5.53 -1.89 11.55
CA GLU A 168 -4.74 -2.10 12.78
C GLU A 168 -3.44 -2.82 12.41
N THR A 169 -2.46 -2.06 11.92
CA THR A 169 -1.06 -2.49 11.88
C THR A 169 -0.61 -2.70 13.32
N GLN A 170 -0.71 -3.93 13.82
CA GLN A 170 0.25 -4.40 14.82
C GLN A 170 1.62 -3.93 14.32
N MET A 171 2.39 -3.21 15.15
CA MET A 171 3.77 -2.85 14.82
C MET A 171 4.56 -4.14 14.61
N LYS A 172 4.49 -4.69 13.38
CA LYS A 172 5.31 -5.78 12.93
C LYS A 172 6.72 -5.22 12.84
N ARG A 173 7.65 -5.94 13.44
CA ARG A 173 9.08 -5.65 13.34
C ARG A 173 9.46 -5.54 11.86
N THR A 174 10.05 -4.43 11.45
CA THR A 174 10.75 -4.36 10.16
C THR A 174 11.99 -5.23 10.25
N MET A 175 12.04 -6.30 9.46
CA MET A 175 13.17 -7.23 9.44
C MET A 175 13.40 -7.74 8.01
N SER A 176 14.49 -7.28 7.42
CA SER A 176 14.92 -7.63 6.08
C SER A 176 16.41 -7.32 5.92
N TYR A 177 17.04 -7.89 4.91
CA TYR A 177 18.41 -7.57 4.50
C TYR A 177 18.58 -7.89 3.01
N GLY A 178 19.69 -7.44 2.41
CA GLY A 178 19.84 -7.61 0.97
C GLY A 178 21.10 -7.03 0.35
N LYS A 179 21.01 -6.78 -0.96
CA LYS A 179 22.10 -6.23 -1.78
C LYS A 179 21.55 -5.17 -2.74
N GLY A 180 22.07 -3.95 -2.63
CA GLY A 180 21.86 -2.88 -3.63
C GLY A 180 23.03 -2.75 -4.59
N ASN A 181 22.86 -1.92 -5.61
CA ASN A 181 23.87 -1.63 -6.64
C ASN A 181 24.40 -2.90 -7.35
N VAL A 182 23.52 -3.87 -7.61
CA VAL A 182 23.87 -5.10 -8.34
C VAL A 182 23.77 -4.82 -9.83
N PHE A 183 24.81 -4.19 -10.36
CA PHE A 183 24.95 -3.96 -11.80
C PHE A 183 25.08 -5.29 -12.56
N ALA A 184 24.27 -5.44 -13.59
CA ALA A 184 24.36 -6.55 -14.54
C ALA A 184 24.10 -6.05 -15.97
N TYR A 185 24.98 -6.44 -16.89
CA TYR A 185 24.87 -6.09 -18.30
C TYR A 185 24.74 -7.38 -19.12
N ARG A 186 23.70 -7.44 -19.93
CA ARG A 186 23.40 -8.57 -20.80
C ARG A 186 23.42 -8.11 -22.25
N THR A 187 24.29 -8.71 -23.04
CA THR A 187 24.28 -8.56 -24.49
C THR A 187 23.37 -9.59 -25.14
N TYR A 188 22.73 -9.20 -26.24
CA TYR A 188 21.88 -10.06 -27.07
C TYR A 188 20.81 -10.79 -26.23
N LEU A 189 20.12 -10.05 -25.37
CA LEU A 189 18.88 -10.55 -24.78
C LEU A 189 17.82 -10.64 -25.90
N LYS A 190 16.82 -11.51 -25.73
CA LYS A 190 15.76 -11.69 -26.73
C LYS A 190 15.12 -10.32 -27.07
N PRO A 191 15.01 -9.95 -28.35
CA PRO A 191 14.36 -8.70 -28.73
C PRO A 191 12.89 -8.65 -28.30
N LEU A 192 12.43 -7.47 -27.86
CA LEU A 192 11.01 -7.18 -27.66
C LEU A 192 10.43 -6.71 -29.00
N THR A 193 9.55 -7.50 -29.60
CA THR A 193 8.89 -7.19 -30.88
C THR A 193 7.38 -7.39 -30.77
N GLY A 194 6.61 -6.80 -31.68
CA GLY A 194 5.15 -6.99 -31.71
C GLY A 194 4.37 -6.21 -30.65
N VAL A 195 4.96 -5.14 -30.10
CA VAL A 195 4.27 -4.25 -29.16
C VAL A 195 3.13 -3.49 -29.87
N LYS A 196 2.07 -3.18 -29.12
CA LYS A 196 0.95 -2.39 -29.64
C LYS A 196 1.41 -0.99 -29.99
N GLN A 197 1.19 -0.56 -31.23
CA GLN A 197 1.45 0.83 -31.64
C GLN A 197 0.38 1.76 -31.09
N ILE A 198 0.77 3.00 -30.80
CA ILE A 198 -0.12 4.09 -30.40
C ILE A 198 0.19 5.34 -31.24
N PRO A 199 -0.79 6.23 -31.48
CA PRO A 199 -0.59 7.42 -32.29
C PRO A 199 0.54 8.35 -31.80
N GLU A 200 0.76 8.39 -30.50
CA GLU A 200 1.70 9.32 -29.85
C GLU A 200 3.18 8.87 -29.92
N SER A 201 3.47 7.63 -30.32
CA SER A 201 4.80 7.03 -30.18
C SER A 201 5.21 6.25 -31.43
N SER A 202 6.45 6.46 -31.88
CA SER A 202 7.07 5.66 -32.95
C SER A 202 7.71 4.36 -32.45
N PHE A 203 7.81 4.17 -31.13
CA PHE A 203 8.34 2.95 -30.53
C PHE A 203 7.62 1.70 -31.05
N ALA A 204 8.40 0.76 -31.56
CA ALA A 204 7.93 -0.48 -32.19
C ALA A 204 8.55 -1.75 -31.58
N GLY A 205 9.36 -1.61 -30.52
CA GLY A 205 10.09 -2.69 -29.89
C GLY A 205 11.47 -2.28 -29.40
N ARG A 206 12.21 -3.24 -28.81
CA ARG A 206 13.59 -3.08 -28.37
C ARG A 206 14.44 -4.21 -28.96
N ASP A 207 15.55 -3.85 -29.59
CA ASP A 207 16.50 -4.84 -30.13
C ASP A 207 17.21 -5.64 -29.02
N ASN A 208 17.29 -5.07 -27.80
CA ASN A 208 17.92 -5.69 -26.63
C ASN A 208 19.37 -6.19 -26.90
N THR A 209 20.09 -5.50 -27.82
CA THR A 209 21.48 -5.82 -28.16
C THR A 209 22.42 -5.63 -26.98
N VAL A 210 22.21 -4.57 -26.20
CA VAL A 210 22.83 -4.37 -24.89
C VAL A 210 21.75 -3.90 -23.92
N VAL A 211 21.62 -4.61 -22.82
CA VAL A 211 20.69 -4.30 -21.72
C VAL A 211 21.52 -4.16 -20.46
N GLY A 212 21.33 -3.07 -19.72
CA GLY A 212 21.93 -2.90 -18.41
C GLY A 212 20.83 -2.74 -17.37
N VAL A 213 20.98 -3.37 -16.22
CA VAL A 213 20.06 -3.23 -15.10
C VAL A 213 20.87 -3.06 -13.81
N ASP A 214 20.46 -2.11 -12.98
CA ASP A 214 20.89 -2.02 -11.59
C ASP A 214 19.82 -2.62 -10.69
N VAL A 215 20.14 -3.73 -10.05
CA VAL A 215 19.20 -4.46 -9.19
C VAL A 215 19.46 -4.15 -7.72
N THR A 216 18.39 -3.81 -7.01
CA THR A 216 18.32 -3.88 -5.55
C THR A 216 17.45 -5.05 -5.14
N CYS A 217 17.98 -5.95 -4.32
CA CYS A 217 17.31 -7.14 -3.80
C CYS A 217 17.24 -7.05 -2.28
N GLU A 218 16.04 -7.21 -1.75
CA GLU A 218 15.74 -7.24 -0.32
C GLU A 218 14.92 -8.49 -0.01
N ILE A 219 15.32 -9.24 1.01
CA ILE A 219 14.65 -10.48 1.41
C ILE A 219 14.24 -10.39 2.88
N GLY A 220 13.13 -11.06 3.22
CA GLY A 220 12.59 -11.08 4.57
C GLY A 220 11.93 -12.41 4.91
N GLY A 221 11.77 -12.67 6.19
CA GLY A 221 11.15 -13.88 6.73
C GLY A 221 11.51 -14.10 8.19
N GLU A 222 10.60 -14.70 8.95
CA GLU A 222 10.75 -14.85 10.42
C GLU A 222 11.99 -15.69 10.78
N ALA A 223 12.38 -16.62 9.91
CA ALA A 223 13.55 -17.47 10.07
C ALA A 223 14.88 -16.70 10.13
N PHE A 224 14.91 -15.43 9.71
CA PHE A 224 16.13 -14.61 9.78
C PHE A 224 16.35 -13.96 11.15
N LEU A 225 15.39 -14.02 12.08
CA LEU A 225 15.51 -13.34 13.37
C LEU A 225 16.80 -13.69 14.16
N PRO A 226 17.21 -14.97 14.27
CA PRO A 226 18.43 -15.33 14.99
C PRO A 226 19.70 -14.66 14.45
N SER A 227 19.73 -14.26 13.17
CA SER A 227 20.86 -13.53 12.60
C SER A 227 21.02 -12.12 13.20
N PHE A 228 19.92 -11.50 13.63
CA PHE A 228 19.92 -10.18 14.27
C PHE A 228 20.08 -10.29 15.78
N THR A 229 19.42 -11.25 16.43
CA THR A 229 19.42 -11.37 17.90
C THR A 229 20.66 -12.06 18.45
N ASP A 230 21.12 -13.11 17.77
CA ASP A 230 22.12 -14.04 18.28
C ASP A 230 23.39 -14.07 17.41
N GLY A 231 23.39 -13.39 16.27
CA GLY A 231 24.47 -13.44 15.28
C GLY A 231 24.57 -14.80 14.58
N ASP A 232 23.49 -15.59 14.60
CA ASP A 232 23.45 -16.91 13.94
C ASP A 232 23.27 -16.76 12.43
N ASN A 233 24.33 -17.05 11.68
CA ASN A 233 24.37 -16.95 10.23
C ASN A 233 23.94 -18.24 9.50
N THR A 234 23.47 -19.27 10.22
CA THR A 234 23.17 -20.59 9.63
C THR A 234 22.15 -20.52 8.48
N LEU A 235 21.16 -19.62 8.58
CA LEU A 235 20.15 -19.38 7.55
C LEU A 235 20.40 -18.11 6.73
N VAL A 236 21.54 -17.45 6.90
CA VAL A 236 21.85 -16.23 6.16
C VAL A 236 22.39 -16.59 4.77
N VAL A 237 21.68 -16.15 3.74
CA VAL A 237 22.20 -16.13 2.37
C VAL A 237 23.16 -14.95 2.29
N ALA A 238 24.46 -15.20 2.15
CA ALA A 238 25.43 -14.11 2.03
C ALA A 238 25.04 -13.14 0.90
N THR A 239 25.12 -11.84 1.14
CA THR A 239 24.67 -10.83 0.16
C THR A 239 25.50 -10.86 -1.14
N ASP A 240 26.75 -11.35 -1.09
CA ASP A 240 27.53 -11.66 -2.30
C ASP A 240 26.95 -12.84 -3.10
N SER A 241 26.44 -13.87 -2.43
CA SER A 241 25.72 -14.97 -3.09
C SER A 241 24.46 -14.46 -3.79
N MET A 242 23.72 -13.50 -3.20
CA MET A 242 22.58 -12.87 -3.86
C MET A 242 23.00 -12.13 -5.14
N LYS A 243 24.08 -11.35 -5.09
CA LYS A 243 24.66 -10.69 -6.27
C LYS A 243 25.00 -11.70 -7.36
N ASN A 244 25.70 -12.78 -7.01
CA ASN A 244 26.06 -13.86 -7.94
C ASN A 244 24.81 -14.55 -8.52
N PHE A 245 23.78 -14.76 -7.69
CA PHE A 245 22.52 -15.37 -8.08
C PHE A 245 21.83 -14.54 -9.16
N ILE A 246 21.65 -13.22 -8.92
CA ILE A 246 21.01 -12.29 -9.86
C ILE A 246 21.76 -12.26 -11.20
N GLN A 247 23.08 -12.08 -11.16
CA GLN A 247 23.92 -11.99 -12.37
C GLN A 247 23.87 -13.28 -13.20
N ARG A 248 23.91 -14.46 -12.57
CA ARG A 248 23.80 -15.75 -13.27
C ARG A 248 22.41 -15.95 -13.87
N HIS A 249 21.35 -15.56 -13.15
CA HIS A 249 19.99 -15.69 -13.67
C HIS A 249 19.72 -14.73 -14.83
N LEU A 250 20.39 -13.57 -14.89
CA LEU A 250 20.30 -12.71 -16.09
C LEU A 250 20.89 -13.39 -17.33
N ALA A 251 21.90 -14.25 -17.17
CA ALA A 251 22.43 -15.05 -18.27
C ALA A 251 21.45 -16.15 -18.73
N SER A 252 20.72 -16.76 -17.79
CA SER A 252 19.73 -17.81 -18.07
C SER A 252 18.34 -17.29 -18.47
N TYR A 253 18.09 -15.99 -18.32
CA TYR A 253 16.80 -15.40 -18.65
C TYR A 253 16.58 -15.37 -20.17
N GLU A 254 15.40 -15.84 -20.59
CA GLU A 254 14.99 -15.99 -22.00
C GLU A 254 13.87 -15.02 -22.42
N GLY A 255 13.36 -14.22 -21.48
CA GLY A 255 12.34 -13.21 -21.77
C GLY A 255 12.93 -11.92 -22.33
N THR A 256 12.11 -10.87 -22.39
CA THR A 256 12.40 -9.65 -23.15
C THR A 256 12.35 -8.37 -22.31
N THR A 257 11.91 -8.44 -21.05
CA THR A 257 11.63 -7.28 -20.20
C THR A 257 12.30 -7.39 -18.83
N THR A 258 12.57 -6.24 -18.22
CA THR A 258 13.11 -6.17 -16.85
C THR A 258 12.07 -6.69 -15.86
N GLU A 259 10.79 -6.36 -16.03
CA GLU A 259 9.69 -6.88 -15.21
C GLU A 259 9.66 -8.40 -15.18
N GLY A 260 9.76 -9.05 -16.35
CA GLY A 260 9.79 -10.50 -16.47
C GLY A 260 11.07 -11.10 -15.86
N PHE A 261 12.19 -10.38 -15.93
CA PHE A 261 13.42 -10.77 -15.27
C PHE A 261 13.30 -10.73 -13.74
N LEU A 262 12.73 -9.67 -13.17
CA LEU A 262 12.50 -9.57 -11.73
C LEU A 262 11.55 -10.67 -11.24
N HIS A 263 10.46 -10.91 -11.97
CA HIS A 263 9.55 -12.02 -11.68
C HIS A 263 10.28 -13.37 -11.70
N TYR A 264 11.07 -13.63 -12.74
CA TYR A 264 11.87 -14.86 -12.85
C TYR A 264 12.82 -15.01 -11.64
N VAL A 265 13.59 -13.97 -11.31
CA VAL A 265 14.54 -14.00 -10.20
C VAL A 265 13.83 -14.20 -8.86
N ALA A 266 12.71 -13.51 -8.61
CA ALA A 266 11.93 -13.65 -7.38
C ALA A 266 11.46 -15.10 -7.15
N HIS A 267 10.87 -15.72 -8.17
CA HIS A 267 10.47 -17.12 -8.12
C HIS A 267 11.66 -18.04 -7.85
N ARG A 268 12.78 -17.85 -8.57
CA ARG A 268 13.98 -18.68 -8.40
C ARG A 268 14.58 -18.54 -6.99
N PHE A 269 14.61 -17.34 -6.41
CA PHE A 269 15.06 -17.14 -5.03
C PHE A 269 14.19 -17.89 -4.05
N LEU A 270 12.87 -17.66 -4.10
CA LEU A 270 11.94 -18.30 -3.18
C LEU A 270 12.01 -19.83 -3.34
N ASP A 271 12.00 -20.37 -4.55
CA ASP A 271 12.08 -21.82 -4.81
C ASP A 271 13.38 -22.44 -4.28
N THR A 272 14.49 -21.70 -4.31
CA THR A 272 15.81 -22.18 -3.86
C THR A 272 15.96 -22.10 -2.35
N TYR A 273 15.43 -21.04 -1.72
CA TYR A 273 15.59 -20.75 -0.30
C TYR A 273 14.25 -20.85 0.42
N SER A 274 13.91 -22.05 0.88
CA SER A 274 12.61 -22.36 1.50
C SER A 274 12.30 -21.63 2.80
N HIS A 275 13.31 -21.09 3.49
CA HIS A 275 13.17 -20.32 4.74
C HIS A 275 12.91 -18.82 4.49
N MET A 276 12.88 -18.38 3.23
CA MET A 276 12.56 -17.01 2.84
C MET A 276 11.05 -16.88 2.61
N ASP A 277 10.44 -15.89 3.26
CA ASP A 277 9.00 -15.63 3.16
C ASP A 277 8.69 -14.55 2.14
N THR A 278 9.56 -13.55 2.01
CA THR A 278 9.33 -12.38 1.16
C THR A 278 10.58 -12.00 0.39
N ILE A 279 10.39 -11.48 -0.82
CA ILE A 279 11.43 -10.88 -1.63
C ILE A 279 10.89 -9.63 -2.31
N THR A 280 11.66 -8.55 -2.27
CA THR A 280 11.42 -7.31 -3.01
C THR A 280 12.60 -7.08 -3.95
N LEU A 281 12.31 -6.93 -5.23
CA LEU A 281 13.29 -6.61 -6.26
C LEU A 281 12.93 -5.27 -6.89
N THR A 282 13.92 -4.40 -7.00
CA THR A 282 13.87 -3.21 -7.85
C THR A 282 14.91 -3.39 -8.96
N GLY A 283 14.52 -3.14 -10.20
CA GLY A 283 15.42 -3.08 -11.34
C GLY A 283 15.31 -1.71 -12.01
N GLU A 284 16.39 -0.92 -11.96
CA GLU A 284 16.52 0.31 -12.73
C GLU A 284 17.27 0.04 -14.03
N ASP A 285 16.71 0.49 -15.15
CA ASP A 285 17.37 0.37 -16.44
C ASP A 285 18.60 1.28 -16.52
N ILE A 286 19.63 0.79 -17.22
CA ILE A 286 20.80 1.56 -17.59
C ILE A 286 20.68 1.78 -19.11
N PRO A 287 20.03 2.87 -19.53
CA PRO A 287 19.60 3.03 -20.91
C PRO A 287 20.78 3.18 -21.87
N PHE A 288 20.69 2.50 -23.01
CA PHE A 288 21.64 2.58 -24.10
C PHE A 288 20.94 3.02 -25.39
N GLU A 289 21.44 4.10 -25.97
CA GLU A 289 20.91 4.67 -27.21
C GLU A 289 21.87 4.34 -28.36
N ALA A 290 21.36 3.74 -29.43
CA ALA A 290 22.16 3.44 -30.61
C ALA A 290 22.68 4.72 -31.27
N MET A 291 23.98 4.76 -31.59
CA MET A 291 24.62 5.92 -32.20
C MET A 291 24.55 5.88 -33.73
N PRO A 292 24.60 7.03 -34.43
CA PRO A 292 24.72 7.04 -35.89
C PRO A 292 26.00 6.33 -36.36
N ALA A 293 25.91 5.61 -37.47
CA ALA A 293 27.03 4.98 -38.18
C ALA A 293 27.00 5.41 -39.65
N TYR A 294 28.17 5.68 -40.21
CA TYR A 294 28.32 6.00 -41.63
C TYR A 294 29.07 4.85 -42.32
N GLU A 295 28.32 4.02 -43.04
CA GLU A 295 28.80 2.81 -43.70
C GLU A 295 28.27 2.79 -45.13
N GLU A 296 29.07 2.31 -46.10
CA GLU A 296 28.66 2.19 -47.50
C GLU A 296 28.10 3.47 -48.16
N LYS A 297 28.53 4.65 -47.67
CA LYS A 297 28.05 5.99 -48.07
C LYS A 297 26.61 6.31 -47.64
N GLU A 298 26.05 5.57 -46.69
CA GLU A 298 24.75 5.83 -46.09
C GLU A 298 24.88 6.08 -44.59
N LEU A 299 24.08 7.02 -44.08
CA LEU A 299 23.95 7.25 -42.64
C LEU A 299 22.86 6.32 -42.10
N SER A 300 23.22 5.47 -41.15
CA SER A 300 22.32 4.50 -40.52
C SER A 300 22.48 4.49 -39.00
N THR A 301 21.69 3.67 -38.31
CA THR A 301 21.80 3.47 -36.86
C THR A 301 22.75 2.30 -36.57
N SER A 302 23.78 2.54 -35.74
CA SER A 302 24.75 1.50 -35.35
C SER A 302 24.09 0.40 -34.55
N ARG A 303 24.46 -0.85 -34.84
CA ARG A 303 24.13 -2.03 -34.02
C ARG A 303 25.25 -2.42 -33.05
N LEU A 304 26.32 -1.63 -32.99
CA LEU A 304 27.54 -1.94 -32.25
C LEU A 304 27.90 -0.86 -31.23
N VAL A 305 27.71 0.42 -31.57
CA VAL A 305 28.09 1.56 -30.74
C VAL A 305 26.86 2.18 -30.11
N PHE A 306 26.84 2.18 -28.78
CA PHE A 306 25.74 2.72 -27.98
C PHE A 306 26.25 3.80 -27.02
N ARG A 307 25.47 4.87 -26.87
CA ARG A 307 25.66 5.87 -25.82
C ARG A 307 24.92 5.40 -24.56
N ARG A 308 25.62 5.31 -23.44
CA ARG A 308 24.97 5.20 -22.12
C ARG A 308 24.26 6.52 -21.82
N SER A 309 22.94 6.51 -21.82
CA SER A 309 22.12 7.67 -21.49
C SER A 309 22.08 7.90 -19.99
N ARG A 310 21.87 9.16 -19.60
CA ARG A 310 21.71 9.62 -18.22
C ARG A 310 20.45 10.49 -18.08
N ASN A 311 19.59 10.44 -19.09
CA ASN A 311 18.32 11.14 -19.09
C ASN A 311 17.30 10.27 -18.32
N GLU A 312 16.06 10.22 -18.79
CA GLU A 312 15.05 9.35 -18.24
C GLU A 312 15.44 7.87 -18.36
N ARG A 313 15.01 7.06 -17.39
CA ARG A 313 15.24 5.62 -17.36
C ARG A 313 14.02 4.91 -16.81
N SER A 314 13.79 3.67 -17.25
CA SER A 314 12.72 2.87 -16.66
C SER A 314 13.15 2.25 -15.34
N ARG A 315 12.17 2.00 -14.48
CA ARG A 315 12.31 1.24 -13.24
C ARG A 315 11.15 0.26 -13.13
N SER A 316 11.43 -0.91 -12.59
CA SER A 316 10.41 -1.89 -12.25
C SER A 316 10.59 -2.34 -10.81
N VAL A 317 9.48 -2.50 -10.09
CA VAL A 317 9.48 -3.03 -8.73
C VAL A 317 8.55 -4.22 -8.67
N LEU A 318 8.99 -5.28 -8.00
CA LEU A 318 8.24 -6.49 -7.76
C LEU A 318 8.47 -6.97 -6.33
N LYS A 319 7.37 -7.15 -5.59
CA LYS A 319 7.37 -7.82 -4.30
C LYS A 319 6.59 -9.12 -4.41
N ALA A 320 7.19 -10.20 -3.92
CA ALA A 320 6.57 -11.50 -3.85
C ALA A 320 6.63 -12.04 -2.43
N GLU A 321 5.56 -12.74 -2.04
CA GLU A 321 5.43 -13.40 -0.74
C GLU A 321 5.10 -14.88 -0.94
N ARG A 322 5.66 -15.71 -0.07
CA ARG A 322 5.38 -17.14 0.02
C ARG A 322 4.27 -17.37 1.05
N SER A 323 3.24 -18.11 0.64
CA SER A 323 2.24 -18.67 1.54
C SER A 323 2.15 -20.18 1.31
N GLY A 324 2.83 -20.95 2.17
CA GLY A 324 3.02 -22.38 1.98
C GLY A 324 3.81 -22.69 0.70
N ASN A 325 3.21 -23.46 -0.22
CA ASN A 325 3.83 -23.82 -1.51
C ASN A 325 3.51 -22.82 -2.63
N THR A 326 2.74 -21.77 -2.36
CA THR A 326 2.35 -20.78 -3.36
C THR A 326 3.16 -19.51 -3.20
N ILE A 327 3.62 -18.97 -4.32
CA ILE A 327 4.26 -17.65 -4.40
C ILE A 327 3.24 -16.69 -5.01
N THR A 328 3.00 -15.57 -4.35
CA THR A 328 2.06 -14.54 -4.78
C THR A 328 2.78 -13.21 -4.94
N ILE A 329 2.52 -12.52 -6.04
CA ILE A 329 3.01 -11.16 -6.24
C ILE A 329 2.09 -10.22 -5.46
N THR A 330 2.65 -9.51 -4.48
CA THR A 330 1.89 -8.59 -3.60
C THR A 330 2.04 -7.13 -4.01
N GLU A 331 3.07 -6.80 -4.77
CA GLU A 331 3.28 -5.49 -5.36
C GLU A 331 3.98 -5.63 -6.71
N GLN A 332 3.47 -4.92 -7.71
CA GLN A 332 4.13 -4.79 -9.00
C GLN A 332 3.78 -3.44 -9.61
N TYR A 333 4.80 -2.68 -10.01
CA TYR A 333 4.61 -1.53 -10.89
C TYR A 333 5.83 -1.33 -11.78
N SER A 334 5.58 -0.72 -12.93
CA SER A 334 6.62 -0.21 -13.81
C SER A 334 6.59 1.31 -13.78
N GLU A 335 7.71 1.94 -14.05
CA GLU A 335 7.90 3.37 -13.91
C GLU A 335 8.88 3.88 -14.97
N ILE A 336 8.68 5.13 -15.41
CA ILE A 336 9.72 5.93 -16.02
C ILE A 336 10.10 7.05 -15.08
N MET A 337 11.40 7.23 -14.84
CA MET A 337 11.94 8.18 -13.88
C MET A 337 12.77 9.25 -14.56
N ASP A 338 12.91 10.40 -13.89
CA ASP A 338 13.76 11.53 -14.27
C ASP A 338 13.45 12.08 -15.68
N LEU A 339 12.17 12.04 -16.08
CA LEU A 339 11.72 12.67 -17.33
C LEU A 339 11.64 14.19 -17.14
N GLN A 340 12.57 14.92 -17.75
CA GLN A 340 12.66 16.37 -17.62
C GLN A 340 12.19 17.04 -18.91
N LEU A 341 11.10 17.82 -18.83
CA LEU A 341 10.47 18.45 -19.99
C LEU A 341 10.24 19.94 -19.74
N VAL A 342 10.74 20.77 -20.66
CA VAL A 342 10.45 22.21 -20.70
C VAL A 342 9.55 22.55 -21.88
N LYS A 343 8.45 23.26 -21.61
CA LYS A 343 7.57 23.81 -22.65
C LYS A 343 7.65 25.33 -22.63
N VAL A 344 8.23 25.92 -23.68
CA VAL A 344 8.65 27.32 -23.72
C VAL A 344 7.52 28.36 -23.70
N SER A 345 6.27 27.97 -23.93
CA SER A 345 5.10 28.85 -23.91
C SER A 345 3.78 28.08 -23.82
N GLY A 346 2.67 28.78 -23.60
CA GLY A 346 1.33 28.19 -23.54
C GLY A 346 1.04 27.53 -22.18
N ASN A 347 1.66 28.06 -21.12
CA ASN A 347 1.43 27.61 -19.75
C ASN A 347 1.09 28.82 -18.89
N SER A 348 -0.05 28.77 -18.21
CA SER A 348 -0.45 29.82 -17.27
C SER A 348 -0.45 29.27 -15.85
N PHE A 349 -0.34 30.15 -14.86
CA PHE A 349 -0.59 29.86 -13.46
C PHE A 349 -1.18 31.10 -12.81
N VAL A 350 -2.51 31.13 -12.73
CA VAL A 350 -3.34 32.26 -12.29
C VAL A 350 -4.48 31.76 -11.41
N GLY A 351 -5.08 32.62 -10.60
CA GLY A 351 -6.25 32.28 -9.78
C GLY A 351 -5.95 31.45 -8.54
N PHE A 352 -4.69 31.41 -8.08
CA PHE A 352 -4.33 30.81 -6.80
C PHE A 352 -4.72 31.73 -5.62
N ILE A 353 -4.84 31.15 -4.42
CA ILE A 353 -5.16 31.89 -3.19
C ILE A 353 -4.14 33.01 -2.97
N ARG A 354 -4.62 34.20 -2.62
CA ARG A 354 -3.79 35.36 -2.30
C ARG A 354 -4.03 35.78 -0.86
N ASP A 355 -2.97 35.74 -0.07
CA ASP A 355 -2.94 36.10 1.34
C ASP A 355 -1.60 36.78 1.69
N GLU A 356 -1.35 37.01 2.98
CA GLU A 356 -0.13 37.64 3.48
C GLU A 356 1.18 36.89 3.17
N TYR A 357 1.11 35.62 2.74
CA TYR A 357 2.27 34.81 2.38
C TYR A 357 2.56 34.82 0.86
N THR A 358 1.71 35.45 0.06
CA THR A 358 1.75 35.35 -1.40
C THR A 358 2.71 36.37 -2.03
N THR A 359 3.91 35.92 -2.42
CA THR A 359 4.87 36.75 -3.18
C THR A 359 4.88 36.46 -4.68
N LEU A 360 4.30 35.34 -5.12
CA LEU A 360 4.31 34.91 -6.51
C LEU A 360 3.37 35.80 -7.36
N PRO A 361 3.85 36.40 -8.46
CA PRO A 361 2.97 37.06 -9.42
C PRO A 361 2.15 36.02 -10.19
N GLU A 362 0.98 36.44 -10.66
CA GLU A 362 0.26 35.66 -11.66
C GLU A 362 1.03 35.70 -12.98
N ASP A 363 1.11 34.56 -13.66
CA ASP A 363 1.80 34.45 -14.93
C ASP A 363 0.90 33.79 -15.96
N GLY A 364 0.52 34.53 -16.99
CA GLY A 364 -0.32 34.03 -18.07
C GLY A 364 0.44 33.19 -19.09
N ASN A 365 1.78 33.23 -19.11
CA ASN A 365 2.59 32.54 -20.11
C ASN A 365 4.07 32.39 -19.68
N ARG A 366 4.41 31.24 -19.09
CA ARG A 366 5.78 30.90 -18.63
C ARG A 366 6.35 29.65 -19.29
N PRO A 367 7.69 29.51 -19.37
CA PRO A 367 8.33 28.29 -19.81
C PRO A 367 8.27 27.23 -18.69
N LEU A 368 7.16 26.49 -18.62
CA LEU A 368 6.98 25.48 -17.57
C LEU A 368 8.01 24.36 -17.73
N PHE A 369 8.83 24.16 -16.70
CA PHE A 369 9.83 23.10 -16.63
C PHE A 369 9.46 22.10 -15.54
N VAL A 370 9.16 20.86 -15.95
CA VAL A 370 8.70 19.80 -15.05
C VAL A 370 9.64 18.61 -15.07
N TYR A 371 9.85 18.02 -13.90
CA TYR A 371 10.44 16.68 -13.77
C TYR A 371 9.32 15.73 -13.42
N LEU A 372 9.25 14.58 -14.09
CA LEU A 372 8.19 13.60 -13.96
C LEU A 372 8.77 12.21 -13.71
N ASN A 373 8.28 11.57 -12.65
CA ASN A 373 8.27 10.12 -12.51
C ASN A 373 6.84 9.64 -12.72
N ILE A 374 6.65 8.67 -13.60
CA ILE A 374 5.33 8.17 -14.00
C ILE A 374 5.34 6.66 -13.80
N SER A 375 4.55 6.17 -12.86
CA SER A 375 4.40 4.75 -12.55
C SER A 375 3.05 4.24 -13.03
N TRP A 376 2.95 2.96 -13.39
CA TRP A 376 1.69 2.31 -13.76
C TRP A 376 1.61 0.89 -13.23
N GLN A 377 0.38 0.47 -12.95
CA GLN A 377 0.04 -0.89 -12.51
C GLN A 377 -0.86 -1.57 -13.54
N TYR A 378 -0.62 -2.86 -13.76
CA TYR A 378 -1.44 -3.70 -14.62
C TYR A 378 -2.56 -4.36 -13.83
N GLU A 379 -3.73 -4.51 -14.44
CA GLU A 379 -4.81 -5.33 -13.89
C GLU A 379 -4.40 -6.81 -13.83
N ASN A 380 -3.70 -7.28 -14.87
CA ASN A 380 -3.09 -8.60 -14.90
C ASN A 380 -1.57 -8.46 -14.90
N THR A 381 -0.93 -8.87 -13.80
CA THR A 381 0.52 -8.75 -13.60
C THR A 381 1.36 -9.48 -14.66
N ASN A 382 0.78 -10.47 -15.36
CA ASN A 382 1.47 -11.19 -16.43
C ASN A 382 1.71 -10.34 -17.69
N ASP A 383 0.90 -9.30 -17.90
CA ASP A 383 1.03 -8.40 -19.05
C ASP A 383 2.36 -7.61 -18.99
N ALA A 384 2.87 -7.34 -17.79
CA ALA A 384 4.16 -6.69 -17.56
C ALA A 384 5.35 -7.51 -18.09
N TYR A 385 5.22 -8.82 -18.21
CA TYR A 385 6.31 -9.71 -18.62
C TYR A 385 6.45 -9.83 -20.15
N ALA A 386 5.53 -9.22 -20.90
CA ALA A 386 5.49 -9.25 -22.36
C ALA A 386 5.49 -10.68 -22.96
N PHE A 387 4.86 -11.65 -22.29
CA PHE A 387 4.57 -12.96 -22.91
C PHE A 387 3.65 -12.80 -24.13
N ASP A 388 2.70 -11.88 -24.02
CA ASP A 388 2.00 -11.27 -25.15
C ASP A 388 2.46 -9.80 -25.27
N PRO A 389 3.42 -9.49 -26.17
CA PRO A 389 3.95 -8.14 -26.32
C PRO A 389 2.91 -7.07 -26.68
N ALA A 390 1.76 -7.45 -27.27
CA ALA A 390 0.70 -6.50 -27.60
C ALA A 390 0.01 -5.93 -26.34
N ARG A 391 0.16 -6.60 -25.19
CA ARG A 391 -0.37 -6.18 -23.88
C ARG A 391 0.67 -5.45 -23.02
N TYR A 392 1.94 -5.50 -23.41
CA TYR A 392 3.00 -4.78 -22.72
C TYR A 392 2.89 -3.26 -22.97
N VAL A 393 3.08 -2.49 -21.91
CA VAL A 393 3.18 -1.02 -21.93
C VAL A 393 4.64 -0.65 -21.73
N ALA A 394 5.26 -0.13 -22.78
CA ALA A 394 6.66 0.28 -22.75
C ALA A 394 6.82 1.69 -22.18
N ALA A 395 7.86 1.90 -21.36
CA ALA A 395 8.20 3.20 -20.79
C ALA A 395 8.40 4.29 -21.86
N GLU A 396 8.97 3.95 -23.01
CA GLU A 396 9.17 4.83 -24.15
C GLU A 396 7.84 5.36 -24.70
N GLN A 397 6.80 4.53 -24.74
CA GLN A 397 5.46 4.96 -25.17
C GLN A 397 4.82 5.90 -24.14
N VAL A 398 5.02 5.63 -22.84
CA VAL A 398 4.55 6.50 -21.75
C VAL A 398 5.26 7.86 -21.79
N ARG A 399 6.57 7.87 -22.05
CA ARG A 399 7.40 9.07 -22.25
C ARG A 399 6.92 9.92 -23.42
N ASP A 400 6.72 9.29 -24.56
CA ASP A 400 6.23 9.94 -25.78
C ASP A 400 4.81 10.52 -25.56
N LEU A 401 3.92 9.76 -24.90
CA LEU A 401 2.59 10.21 -24.48
C LEU A 401 2.64 11.45 -23.57
N ALA A 402 3.51 11.44 -22.55
CA ALA A 402 3.67 12.59 -21.67
C ALA A 402 4.10 13.84 -22.45
N SER A 403 5.05 13.70 -23.38
CA SER A 403 5.54 14.80 -24.20
C SER A 403 4.49 15.35 -25.17
N THR A 404 3.68 14.48 -25.80
CA THR A 404 2.63 14.87 -26.76
C THR A 404 1.46 15.55 -26.06
N VAL A 405 1.02 15.04 -24.90
CA VAL A 405 0.00 15.70 -24.06
C VAL A 405 0.52 17.03 -23.51
N PHE A 406 1.78 17.10 -23.09
CA PHE A 406 2.33 18.37 -22.65
C PHE A 406 2.39 19.39 -23.81
N HIS A 407 2.72 18.94 -25.02
CA HIS A 407 2.71 19.79 -26.21
C HIS A 407 1.30 20.32 -26.56
N GLU A 408 0.27 19.45 -26.60
CA GLU A 408 -1.07 19.81 -27.05
C GLU A 408 -1.82 20.74 -26.07
N LEU A 409 -1.57 20.62 -24.77
CA LEU A 409 -2.35 21.32 -23.74
C LEU A 409 -1.84 22.72 -23.44
N GLU A 410 -2.73 23.71 -23.49
CA GLU A 410 -2.51 24.98 -22.79
C GLU A 410 -2.76 24.75 -21.29
N THR A 411 -1.70 24.41 -20.55
CA THR A 411 -1.87 23.93 -19.19
C THR A 411 -1.95 25.08 -18.17
N PRO A 412 -2.96 25.08 -17.27
CA PRO A 412 -3.10 26.05 -16.19
C PRO A 412 -2.30 25.68 -14.93
N SER A 413 -1.77 24.44 -14.85
CA SER A 413 -0.97 23.96 -13.70
C SER A 413 -0.40 22.57 -13.96
N ILE A 414 0.66 22.19 -13.23
CA ILE A 414 1.22 20.84 -13.28
C ILE A 414 0.18 19.79 -12.87
N GLN A 415 -0.66 20.09 -11.87
CA GLN A 415 -1.77 19.23 -11.44
C GLN A 415 -2.70 18.88 -12.61
N ASN A 416 -3.08 19.88 -13.42
CA ASN A 416 -3.93 19.65 -14.59
C ASN A 416 -3.18 18.86 -15.67
N LEU A 417 -1.90 19.18 -15.91
CA LEU A 417 -1.07 18.46 -16.87
C LEU A 417 -1.00 16.96 -16.56
N ILE A 418 -0.61 16.58 -15.33
CA ILE A 418 -0.43 15.17 -14.95
C ILE A 418 -1.75 14.40 -14.93
N TYR A 419 -2.88 15.06 -14.60
CA TYR A 419 -4.21 14.47 -14.73
C TYR A 419 -4.50 14.04 -16.17
N HIS A 420 -4.30 14.95 -17.14
CA HIS A 420 -4.58 14.64 -18.55
C HIS A 420 -3.58 13.62 -19.14
N ILE A 421 -2.30 13.65 -18.72
CA ILE A 421 -1.33 12.61 -19.09
C ILE A 421 -1.84 11.24 -18.60
N GLY A 422 -2.22 11.13 -17.32
CA GLY A 422 -2.74 9.89 -16.74
C GLY A 422 -4.00 9.37 -17.45
N CYS A 423 -4.98 10.24 -17.68
CA CYS A 423 -6.19 9.87 -18.43
C CYS A 423 -5.87 9.39 -19.85
N ARG A 424 -4.92 10.02 -20.55
CA ARG A 424 -4.53 9.61 -21.90
C ARG A 424 -3.83 8.25 -21.90
N ILE A 425 -2.92 8.01 -20.95
CA ILE A 425 -2.24 6.71 -20.80
C ILE A 425 -3.30 5.61 -20.57
N LEU A 426 -4.21 5.77 -19.62
CA LEU A 426 -5.27 4.80 -19.32
C LEU A 426 -6.23 4.59 -20.49
N ALA A 427 -6.46 5.60 -21.33
CA ALA A 427 -7.25 5.47 -22.55
C ALA A 427 -6.54 4.67 -23.64
N ARG A 428 -5.20 4.75 -23.74
CA ARG A 428 -4.39 4.00 -24.71
C ARG A 428 -4.15 2.55 -24.28
N PHE A 429 -4.00 2.34 -22.98
CA PHE A 429 -3.64 1.06 -22.38
C PHE A 429 -4.74 0.61 -21.41
N PRO A 430 -5.81 -0.02 -21.93
CA PRO A 430 -6.95 -0.41 -21.10
C PRO A 430 -6.66 -1.51 -20.07
N GLN A 431 -5.51 -2.18 -20.19
CA GLN A 431 -5.04 -3.21 -19.25
C GLN A 431 -4.40 -2.64 -17.97
N LEU A 432 -4.27 -1.32 -17.85
CA LEU A 432 -3.74 -0.65 -16.66
C LEU A 432 -4.87 -0.31 -15.68
N THR A 433 -4.63 -0.44 -14.38
CA THR A 433 -5.57 -0.06 -13.31
C THR A 433 -5.47 1.41 -12.95
N ASP A 434 -4.26 1.94 -12.94
CA ASP A 434 -3.95 3.29 -12.51
C ASP A 434 -2.58 3.75 -13.03
N VAL A 435 -2.39 5.07 -13.01
CA VAL A 435 -1.14 5.74 -13.33
C VAL A 435 -0.84 6.75 -12.23
N SER A 436 0.31 6.60 -11.59
CA SER A 436 0.77 7.44 -10.50
C SER A 436 1.88 8.38 -10.96
N PHE A 437 1.91 9.59 -10.39
CA PHE A 437 2.86 10.63 -10.73
C PHE A 437 3.56 11.12 -9.48
N GLN A 438 4.88 11.29 -9.59
CA GLN A 438 5.63 12.23 -8.77
C GLN A 438 6.17 13.32 -9.71
N SER A 439 5.85 14.58 -9.42
CA SER A 439 6.27 15.69 -10.27
C SER A 439 6.95 16.78 -9.45
N GLN A 440 7.87 17.50 -10.10
CA GLN A 440 8.56 18.64 -9.52
C GLN A 440 8.53 19.82 -10.50
N ASN A 441 8.39 21.03 -9.97
CA ASN A 441 8.47 22.27 -10.72
C ASN A 441 9.87 22.87 -10.62
N HIS A 442 10.57 22.94 -11.74
CA HIS A 442 11.90 23.54 -11.89
C HIS A 442 11.88 24.75 -12.85
N THR A 443 10.73 25.43 -12.96
CA THR A 443 10.57 26.60 -13.83
C THR A 443 11.58 27.69 -13.46
N TRP A 444 12.28 28.20 -14.48
CA TRP A 444 13.29 29.23 -14.32
C TRP A 444 12.72 30.60 -13.95
N ASP A 445 13.54 31.42 -13.29
CA ASP A 445 13.23 32.82 -13.01
C ASP A 445 13.56 33.69 -14.24
N THR A 446 12.65 34.61 -14.61
CA THR A 446 12.91 35.56 -15.70
C THR A 446 13.91 36.64 -15.29
N VAL A 447 14.90 36.91 -16.15
CA VAL A 447 15.90 37.98 -15.99
C VAL A 447 15.63 39.13 -16.96
N VAL A 448 15.25 38.82 -18.20
CA VAL A 448 14.89 39.81 -19.23
C VAL A 448 13.56 39.43 -19.87
N GLU A 449 12.53 40.24 -19.63
CA GLU A 449 11.17 40.02 -20.14
C GLU A 449 10.99 40.40 -21.61
N GLU A 450 11.71 41.42 -22.11
CA GLU A 450 11.58 41.91 -23.48
C GLU A 450 12.95 42.13 -24.12
N ILE A 451 13.13 41.61 -25.34
CA ILE A 451 14.33 41.80 -26.15
C ILE A 451 13.92 42.52 -27.45
N PRO A 452 14.40 43.75 -27.71
CA PRO A 452 14.04 44.49 -28.93
C PRO A 452 14.29 43.68 -30.20
N GLY A 453 13.25 43.47 -31.01
CA GLY A 453 13.32 42.73 -32.27
C GLY A 453 13.28 41.20 -32.14
N SER A 454 13.07 40.64 -30.94
CA SER A 454 12.98 39.19 -30.71
C SER A 454 11.76 38.84 -29.87
N LYS A 455 11.18 37.65 -30.09
CA LYS A 455 10.18 37.05 -29.19
C LYS A 455 10.82 36.34 -27.98
N GLY A 456 12.15 36.27 -27.94
CA GLY A 456 12.90 35.60 -26.89
C GLY A 456 12.89 36.36 -25.58
N LYS A 457 13.18 35.62 -24.51
CA LYS A 457 13.38 36.11 -23.14
C LYS A 457 14.65 35.48 -22.57
N VAL A 458 15.20 36.05 -21.49
CA VAL A 458 16.35 35.47 -20.77
C VAL A 458 15.89 34.99 -19.40
N TYR A 459 16.27 33.77 -19.04
CA TYR A 459 15.93 33.12 -17.78
C TYR A 459 17.18 32.63 -17.04
N THR A 460 17.04 32.32 -15.75
CA THR A 460 18.10 31.75 -14.92
C THR A 460 17.54 30.72 -13.94
N GLU A 461 18.42 29.88 -13.39
CA GLU A 461 18.01 28.87 -12.39
C GLU A 461 17.36 29.55 -11.17
N PRO A 462 16.25 29.00 -10.65
CA PRO A 462 15.61 29.54 -9.47
C PRO A 462 16.43 29.22 -8.20
N ARG A 463 15.94 29.66 -7.05
CA ARG A 463 16.44 29.19 -5.76
C ARG A 463 16.16 27.68 -5.60
N PRO A 464 16.87 26.97 -4.70
CA PRO A 464 16.69 25.53 -4.50
C PRO A 464 15.26 25.00 -4.22
N PRO A 465 14.33 25.76 -3.58
CA PRO A 465 12.98 25.25 -3.34
C PRO A 465 12.24 24.90 -4.64
N TYR A 466 11.66 23.71 -4.69
CA TYR A 466 10.80 23.26 -5.79
C TYR A 466 9.41 22.86 -5.27
N GLY A 467 8.38 23.16 -6.04
CA GLY A 467 7.04 22.62 -5.79
C GLY A 467 6.96 21.17 -6.26
N PHE A 468 6.24 20.30 -5.54
CA PHE A 468 6.04 18.91 -5.95
C PHE A 468 4.58 18.47 -5.82
N GLN A 469 4.19 17.46 -6.58
CA GLN A 469 2.85 16.85 -6.52
C GLN A 469 2.95 15.33 -6.58
N HIS A 470 2.12 14.66 -5.78
CA HIS A 470 1.83 13.24 -5.88
C HIS A 470 0.37 13.07 -6.27
N PHE A 471 0.11 12.33 -7.35
CA PHE A 471 -1.25 12.13 -7.81
C PHE A 471 -1.38 10.80 -8.55
N THR A 472 -2.48 10.09 -8.32
CA THR A 472 -2.81 8.84 -9.02
C THR A 472 -4.09 9.04 -9.79
N VAL A 473 -4.06 8.77 -11.10
CA VAL A 473 -5.24 8.73 -11.96
C VAL A 473 -5.72 7.29 -12.02
N THR A 474 -7.01 7.08 -11.73
CA THR A 474 -7.64 5.76 -11.81
C THR A 474 -8.44 5.59 -13.09
N ARG A 475 -8.85 4.36 -13.40
CA ARG A 475 -9.76 4.08 -14.52
C ARG A 475 -11.08 4.85 -14.43
N GLU A 476 -11.62 5.02 -13.23
CA GLU A 476 -12.85 5.78 -12.99
C GLU A 476 -12.70 7.25 -13.43
N ASP A 477 -11.55 7.86 -13.15
CA ASP A 477 -11.25 9.23 -13.55
C ASP A 477 -11.18 9.37 -15.08
N ALA A 478 -10.53 8.42 -15.75
CA ALA A 478 -10.43 8.41 -17.21
C ALA A 478 -11.79 8.24 -17.89
N GLU A 479 -12.69 7.43 -17.32
CA GLU A 479 -14.06 7.28 -17.80
C GLU A 479 -14.88 8.55 -17.62
N LYS A 480 -14.79 9.21 -16.46
CA LYS A 480 -15.42 10.51 -16.20
C LYS A 480 -14.96 11.57 -17.18
N GLU A 481 -13.65 11.63 -17.48
CA GLU A 481 -13.11 12.60 -18.43
C GLU A 481 -13.59 12.32 -19.87
N LYS A 482 -13.66 11.05 -20.26
CA LYS A 482 -14.22 10.64 -21.56
C LYS A 482 -15.69 11.06 -21.70
N GLN A 483 -16.49 10.95 -20.64
CA GLN A 483 -17.89 11.38 -20.61
C GLN A 483 -18.00 12.91 -20.76
N LYS A 484 -17.22 13.68 -20.00
CA LYS A 484 -17.16 15.15 -20.13
C LYS A 484 -16.80 15.61 -21.54
N ALA A 485 -15.81 14.97 -22.16
CA ALA A 485 -15.43 15.27 -23.54
C ALA A 485 -16.55 14.99 -24.54
N ALA A 486 -17.30 13.90 -24.36
CA ALA A 486 -18.46 13.56 -25.18
C ALA A 486 -19.61 14.57 -25.04
N GLU A 487 -19.88 15.04 -23.82
CA GLU A 487 -20.88 16.07 -23.55
C GLU A 487 -20.52 17.42 -24.17
N LYS A 488 -19.25 17.85 -24.03
CA LYS A 488 -18.76 19.09 -24.66
C LYS A 488 -18.90 19.04 -26.19
N CYS A 489 -18.56 17.92 -26.81
CA CYS A 489 -18.77 17.69 -28.25
C CYS A 489 -20.25 17.73 -28.68
N ARG A 490 -21.18 17.30 -27.82
CA ARG A 490 -22.62 17.43 -28.09
C ARG A 490 -23.10 18.88 -27.97
N SER A 491 -22.62 19.61 -26.96
CA SER A 491 -22.96 21.02 -26.74
C SER A 491 -22.46 21.97 -27.82
N LEU A 492 -21.37 21.62 -28.51
CA LEU A 492 -20.83 22.40 -29.65
C LEU A 492 -21.52 22.09 -30.99
N LYS A 493 -22.33 21.03 -31.05
CA LYS A 493 -23.09 20.61 -32.23
C LYS A 493 -24.57 20.97 -32.17
N ALA A 494 -25.06 21.39 -31.01
CA ALA A 494 -26.38 21.98 -30.78
C ALA A 494 -26.26 23.51 -30.85
#